data_AF-A0A1I1DCL1-F1
#
_entry.id   AF-A0A1I1DCL1-F1
#
_cell.length_a   1.000
_cell.length_b   1.000
_cell.length_c   1.000
_cell.angle_alpha   90.00
_cell.angle_beta   90.00
_cell.angle_gamma   90.00
#
_symmetry.space_group_name_H-M   'P 1'
#
loop_
_entity.id
_entity.type
_entity.pdbx_description
1 polymer ?
#
loop_
_entity_poly.entity_id
_entity_poly.type
_entity_poly.pdbx_seq_one_letter_code
_entity_poly.pdbx_strand_id
1 'polypeptide(L)'
;MVDIGRWNTQIRIFLYLLGAAVVVLGISAAAYQYFGSTGLTAVDLTVSALLTVALVILYFRQTLLLESQRDLLTQELNREARQQHTETLRDRVRLWHGNPDKKTASNPIDQPQRNLPAVKDASFETAPTGSYSMAFPDDEPFQVIPHHLQGDRYLEDLLQNHAPNLRKKKNEIDQLHGRFVSMRDKFVRSFEEGIVRDEAMFTIEPADYFGRWMFEFLVAYERGKYEDFAELRGRIQSQLEAGTTGLHPDEPRLWIRADIGGNSSRAAYSVVHKSGNREALREHQSAVKEDVIDLVQQVVDQLEEDYPYYHTEEAAAVLDEAAEAIDDLENLLVEYDGRPIYPGDCMYLEEARISGS
;
A
#
# COMPACT_ATOMS: atom_id res chain seq x y z
N MET A 1 28.91 13.64 -43.43
CA MET A 1 29.71 12.45 -43.78
C MET A 1 28.92 11.66 -44.80
N VAL A 2 29.34 11.66 -46.07
CA VAL A 2 28.68 10.90 -47.14
C VAL A 2 29.06 9.43 -46.94
N ASP A 3 28.05 8.58 -46.83
CA ASP A 3 28.20 7.17 -46.51
C ASP A 3 28.79 6.39 -47.71
N ILE A 4 30.11 6.21 -47.69
CA ILE A 4 30.91 5.57 -48.75
C ILE A 4 30.46 4.12 -49.02
N GLY A 5 29.82 3.46 -48.04
CA GLY A 5 29.27 2.11 -48.20
C GLY A 5 28.08 2.03 -49.16
N ARG A 6 27.28 3.10 -49.26
CA ARG A 6 26.09 3.15 -50.14
C ARG A 6 26.47 3.24 -51.62
N TRP A 7 27.55 3.96 -51.94
CA TRP A 7 28.09 4.11 -53.30
C TRP A 7 28.60 2.80 -53.89
N ASN A 8 29.31 1.99 -53.08
CA ASN A 8 29.88 0.73 -53.54
C ASN A 8 28.79 -0.32 -53.87
N THR A 9 27.66 -0.27 -53.16
CA THR A 9 26.52 -1.16 -53.41
C THR A 9 25.77 -0.81 -54.70
N GLN A 10 25.56 0.48 -54.99
CA GLN A 10 24.90 0.93 -56.22
C GLN A 10 25.74 0.65 -57.47
N ILE A 11 27.05 0.85 -57.42
CA ILE A 11 27.96 0.55 -58.54
C ILE A 11 27.97 -0.95 -58.86
N ARG A 12 27.96 -1.82 -57.84
CA ARG A 12 27.90 -3.27 -58.04
C ARG A 12 26.60 -3.69 -58.71
N ILE A 13 25.46 -3.15 -58.26
CA ILE A 13 24.15 -3.43 -58.87
C ILE A 13 24.14 -2.97 -60.33
N PHE A 14 24.68 -1.80 -60.62
CA PHE A 14 24.79 -1.28 -62.00
C PHE A 14 25.66 -2.18 -62.89
N LEU A 15 26.81 -2.64 -62.40
CA LEU A 15 27.69 -3.55 -63.15
C LEU A 15 27.02 -4.92 -63.40
N TYR A 16 26.28 -5.45 -62.43
CA TYR A 16 25.51 -6.70 -62.62
C TYR A 16 24.40 -6.54 -63.66
N LEU A 17 23.67 -5.42 -63.64
CA LEU A 17 22.64 -5.12 -64.63
C LEU A 17 23.24 -4.94 -66.03
N LEU A 18 24.37 -4.26 -66.14
CA LEU A 18 25.08 -4.06 -67.41
C LEU A 18 25.59 -5.40 -67.97
N GLY A 19 26.19 -6.24 -67.12
CA GLY A 19 26.62 -7.58 -67.50
C GLY A 19 25.46 -8.46 -67.97
N ALA A 20 24.33 -8.45 -67.26
CA ALA A 20 23.13 -9.18 -67.65
C ALA A 20 22.56 -8.69 -69.00
N ALA A 21 22.51 -7.37 -69.22
CA ALA A 21 22.04 -6.79 -70.47
C ALA A 21 22.91 -7.22 -71.67
N VAL A 22 24.24 -7.24 -71.53
CA VAL A 22 25.17 -7.69 -72.57
C VAL A 22 24.94 -9.17 -72.91
N VAL A 23 24.75 -10.02 -71.90
CA VAL A 23 24.48 -11.45 -72.10
C VAL A 23 23.15 -11.67 -72.83
N VAL A 24 22.09 -10.97 -72.43
CA VAL A 24 20.77 -11.06 -73.07
C VAL A 24 20.83 -10.59 -74.53
N LEU A 25 21.54 -9.48 -74.81
CA LEU A 25 21.76 -9.00 -76.17
C LEU A 25 22.54 -10.01 -77.02
N GLY A 26 23.58 -10.64 -76.46
CA GLY A 26 24.36 -11.68 -77.13
C GLY A 26 23.54 -12.92 -77.48
N ILE A 27 22.74 -13.40 -76.53
CA ILE A 27 21.83 -14.55 -76.74
C ILE A 27 20.75 -14.22 -77.77
N SER A 28 20.18 -13.01 -77.71
CA SER A 28 19.15 -12.56 -78.66
C SER A 28 19.70 -12.45 -80.09
N ALA A 29 20.92 -11.92 -80.25
CA ALA A 29 21.59 -11.82 -81.55
C ALA A 29 21.91 -13.21 -82.13
N ALA A 30 22.38 -14.15 -81.30
CA ALA A 30 22.64 -15.52 -81.71
C ALA A 30 21.34 -16.27 -82.09
N ALA A 31 20.28 -16.13 -81.29
CA ALA A 31 18.98 -16.75 -81.56
C ALA A 31 18.36 -16.22 -82.86
N TYR A 32 18.51 -14.92 -83.15
CA TYR A 32 18.07 -14.33 -84.42
C TYR A 32 18.83 -14.88 -85.62
N GLN A 33 20.16 -15.03 -85.51
CA GLN A 33 20.98 -15.57 -86.60
C GLN A 33 20.66 -17.03 -86.93
N TYR A 34 20.38 -17.86 -85.92
CA TYR A 34 20.16 -19.29 -86.12
C TYR A 34 18.70 -19.67 -86.40
N PHE A 35 17.72 -18.94 -85.83
CA PHE A 35 16.31 -19.33 -85.87
C PHE A 35 15.37 -18.22 -86.39
N GLY A 36 15.91 -17.11 -86.88
CA GLY A 36 15.12 -15.98 -87.40
C GLY A 36 14.22 -15.32 -86.36
N SER A 37 13.09 -14.76 -86.80
CA SER A 37 12.13 -14.05 -85.93
C SER A 37 11.49 -14.93 -84.85
N THR A 38 11.38 -16.24 -85.10
CA THR A 38 10.92 -17.25 -84.13
C THR A 38 11.88 -17.46 -82.95
N GLY A 39 13.19 -17.27 -83.17
CA GLY A 39 14.20 -17.32 -82.10
C GLY A 39 14.08 -16.13 -81.13
N LEU A 40 13.78 -14.94 -81.66
CA LEU A 40 13.57 -13.73 -80.84
C LEU A 40 12.34 -13.84 -79.95
N THR A 41 11.25 -14.41 -80.45
CA THR A 41 10.02 -14.61 -79.66
C THR A 41 10.21 -15.62 -78.52
N ALA A 42 11.00 -16.68 -78.75
CA ALA A 42 11.35 -17.63 -77.70
C ALA A 42 12.21 -16.98 -76.60
N VAL A 43 13.20 -16.15 -76.96
CA VAL A 43 14.04 -15.42 -76.00
C VAL A 43 13.21 -14.43 -75.19
N ASP A 44 12.34 -13.66 -75.82
CA ASP A 44 11.48 -12.67 -75.16
C ASP A 44 10.51 -13.32 -74.14
N LEU A 45 9.93 -14.46 -74.51
CA LEU A 45 9.06 -15.24 -73.64
C LEU A 45 9.81 -15.83 -72.44
N THR A 46 11.06 -16.27 -72.66
CA THR A 46 11.92 -16.82 -71.59
C THR A 46 12.39 -15.73 -70.63
N VAL A 47 12.79 -14.56 -71.14
CA VAL A 47 13.19 -13.40 -70.33
C VAL A 47 12.01 -12.88 -69.52
N SER A 48 10.83 -12.77 -70.14
CA SER A 48 9.60 -12.36 -69.45
C SER A 48 9.22 -13.35 -68.34
N ALA A 49 9.31 -14.67 -68.59
CA ALA A 49 9.06 -15.70 -67.58
C ALA A 49 10.06 -15.61 -66.42
N LEU A 50 11.35 -15.45 -66.71
CA LEU A 50 12.39 -15.28 -65.68
C LEU A 50 12.20 -14.02 -64.84
N LEU A 51 11.86 -12.89 -65.48
CA LEU A 51 11.56 -11.65 -64.77
C LEU A 51 10.35 -11.79 -63.86
N THR A 52 9.31 -12.49 -64.33
CA THR A 52 8.10 -12.75 -63.53
C THR A 52 8.43 -13.62 -62.31
N VAL A 53 9.22 -14.69 -62.49
CA VAL A 53 9.70 -15.54 -61.38
C VAL A 53 10.56 -14.75 -60.40
N ALA A 54 11.47 -13.91 -60.90
CA ALA A 54 12.31 -13.04 -60.05
C ALA A 54 11.47 -12.03 -59.27
N LEU A 55 10.43 -11.46 -59.89
CA LEU A 55 9.47 -10.56 -59.23
C LEU A 55 8.70 -11.28 -58.12
N VAL A 56 8.23 -12.51 -58.37
CA VAL A 56 7.56 -13.33 -57.36
C VAL A 56 8.50 -13.65 -56.19
N ILE A 57 9.76 -14.03 -56.47
CA ILE A 57 10.76 -14.30 -55.43
C ILE A 57 11.06 -13.04 -54.61
N LEU A 58 11.22 -11.88 -55.27
CA LEU A 58 11.44 -10.60 -54.59
C LEU A 58 10.23 -10.20 -53.74
N TYR A 59 9.02 -10.40 -54.24
CA TYR A 59 7.79 -10.15 -53.50
C TYR A 59 7.71 -11.03 -52.25
N PHE A 60 7.96 -12.34 -52.38
CA PHE A 60 8.02 -13.27 -51.23
C PHE A 60 9.11 -12.88 -50.22
N ARG A 61 10.27 -12.44 -50.68
CA ARG A 61 11.35 -11.99 -49.79
C ARG A 61 10.96 -10.70 -49.07
N GLN A 62 10.25 -9.80 -49.74
CA GLN A 62 9.75 -8.56 -49.15
C GLN A 62 8.67 -8.85 -48.10
N THR A 63 7.75 -9.77 -48.34
CA THR A 63 6.72 -10.16 -47.37
C THR A 63 7.34 -10.81 -46.13
N LEU A 64 8.29 -11.74 -46.29
CA LEU A 64 9.01 -12.36 -45.16
C LEU A 64 9.78 -11.34 -44.32
N LEU A 65 10.41 -10.35 -44.95
CA LEU A 65 11.10 -9.28 -44.22
C LEU A 65 10.11 -8.40 -43.44
N LEU A 66 8.98 -8.05 -44.05
CA LEU A 66 7.93 -7.27 -43.38
C LEU A 66 7.32 -8.02 -42.19
N GLU A 67 7.06 -9.33 -42.33
CA GLU A 67 6.61 -10.19 -41.23
C GLU A 67 7.64 -10.20 -40.10
N SER A 68 8.93 -10.41 -40.41
CA SER A 68 9.99 -10.39 -39.39
C SER A 68 10.13 -9.04 -38.67
N GLN A 69 9.93 -7.92 -39.38
CA GLN A 69 9.95 -6.59 -38.77
C GLN A 69 8.72 -6.36 -37.89
N ARG A 70 7.54 -6.82 -38.31
CA ARG A 70 6.32 -6.77 -37.50
C ARG A 70 6.47 -7.59 -36.23
N ASP A 71 7.06 -8.77 -36.31
CA ASP A 71 7.31 -9.64 -35.15
C ASP A 71 8.32 -9.01 -34.18
N LEU A 72 9.43 -8.47 -34.68
CA LEU A 72 10.42 -7.78 -33.85
C LEU A 72 9.83 -6.55 -33.15
N LEU A 73 9.08 -5.72 -33.89
CA LEU A 73 8.42 -4.54 -33.35
C LEU A 73 7.37 -4.93 -32.29
N THR A 74 6.64 -6.02 -32.52
CA THR A 74 5.68 -6.57 -31.54
C THR A 74 6.40 -7.09 -30.29
N GLN A 75 7.58 -7.72 -30.43
CA GLN A 75 8.39 -8.15 -29.29
C GLN A 75 8.96 -6.97 -28.50
N GLU A 76 9.42 -5.92 -29.16
CA GLU A 76 9.92 -4.71 -28.51
C GLU A 76 8.81 -3.94 -27.78
N LEU A 77 7.65 -3.73 -28.42
CA LEU A 77 6.50 -3.09 -27.78
C LEU A 77 6.02 -3.89 -26.55
N ASN A 78 5.98 -5.22 -26.66
CA ASN A 78 5.65 -6.08 -25.51
C ASN A 78 6.68 -5.99 -24.39
N ARG A 79 7.97 -5.78 -24.73
CA ARG A 79 9.03 -5.60 -23.74
C ARG A 79 8.89 -4.25 -23.04
N GLU A 80 8.67 -3.17 -23.78
CA GLU A 80 8.49 -1.83 -23.21
C GLU A 80 7.24 -1.76 -22.34
N ALA A 81 6.10 -2.30 -22.80
CA ALA A 81 4.87 -2.35 -22.02
C ALA A 81 5.04 -3.14 -20.73
N ARG A 82 5.75 -4.29 -20.75
CA ARG A 82 6.08 -5.07 -19.55
C ARG A 82 6.96 -4.30 -18.57
N GLN A 83 7.94 -3.55 -19.08
CA GLN A 83 8.81 -2.73 -18.26
C GLN A 83 8.02 -1.59 -17.61
N GLN A 84 7.23 -0.84 -18.38
CA GLN A 84 6.40 0.25 -17.85
C GLN A 84 5.39 -0.25 -16.80
N HIS A 85 4.74 -1.39 -17.05
CA HIS A 85 3.84 -2.01 -16.08
C HIS A 85 4.58 -2.43 -14.81
N THR A 86 5.74 -3.08 -14.95
CA THR A 86 6.60 -3.44 -13.81
C THR A 86 7.03 -2.21 -12.99
N GLU A 87 7.45 -1.13 -13.64
CA GLU A 87 7.79 0.12 -12.94
C GLU A 87 6.57 0.72 -12.23
N THR A 88 5.39 0.66 -12.86
CA THR A 88 4.14 1.16 -12.23
C THR A 88 3.79 0.35 -10.98
N LEU A 89 3.88 -0.98 -11.04
CA LEU A 89 3.67 -1.84 -9.87
C LEU A 89 4.72 -1.58 -8.78
N ARG A 90 5.98 -1.40 -9.16
CA ARG A 90 7.07 -1.05 -8.24
C ARG A 90 6.82 0.30 -7.55
N ASP A 91 6.34 1.29 -8.30
CA ASP A 91 5.98 2.58 -7.73
C ASP A 91 4.84 2.46 -6.71
N ARG A 92 3.88 1.55 -6.89
CA ARG A 92 2.85 1.25 -5.88
C ARG A 92 3.43 0.58 -4.63
N VAL A 93 4.37 -0.35 -4.80
CA VAL A 93 5.11 -0.94 -3.67
C VAL A 93 5.84 0.14 -2.88
N ARG A 94 6.52 1.08 -3.56
CA ARG A 94 7.21 2.20 -2.91
C ARG A 94 6.26 3.16 -2.19
N LEU A 95 5.10 3.45 -2.79
CA LEU A 95 4.09 4.30 -2.15
C LEU A 95 3.49 3.63 -0.90
N TRP A 96 3.29 2.31 -0.93
CA TRP A 96 2.81 1.56 0.23
C TRP A 96 3.88 1.47 1.32
N HIS A 97 5.12 1.16 0.95
CA HIS A 97 6.23 1.08 1.91
C HIS A 97 6.54 2.43 2.57
N GLY A 98 6.48 3.52 1.80
CA GLY A 98 7.12 4.78 2.15
C GLY A 98 8.60 4.77 1.75
N ASN A 99 9.25 5.93 1.74
CA ASN A 99 10.67 6.04 1.33
C ASN A 99 11.58 6.13 2.57
N PRO A 100 12.17 5.01 3.05
CA PRO A 100 13.05 5.02 4.22
C PRO A 100 14.42 5.66 3.93
N ASP A 101 14.83 5.77 2.66
CA ASP A 101 16.14 6.30 2.24
C ASP A 101 16.19 7.85 2.25
N LYS A 102 15.05 8.53 2.36
CA LYS A 102 15.01 9.97 2.61
C LYS A 102 15.41 10.25 4.06
N LYS A 103 16.70 10.43 4.29
CA LYS A 103 17.24 11.05 5.52
C LYS A 103 16.57 12.41 5.73
N THR A 104 15.63 12.46 6.67
CA THR A 104 14.90 13.65 7.15
C THR A 104 14.17 14.42 6.05
N ALA A 105 12.84 14.39 6.09
CA ALA A 105 12.06 15.33 5.31
C ALA A 105 12.42 16.77 5.71
N SER A 106 12.64 17.63 4.72
CA SER A 106 12.98 19.04 4.92
C SER A 106 11.79 19.87 5.45
N ASN A 107 10.61 19.27 5.58
CA ASN A 107 9.37 19.93 5.98
C ASN A 107 8.69 19.17 7.14
N PRO A 108 8.29 19.85 8.24
CA PRO A 108 7.57 19.23 9.37
C PRO A 108 6.16 18.69 9.03
N ILE A 109 5.66 18.94 7.81
CA ILE A 109 4.36 18.48 7.30
C ILE A 109 4.48 17.13 6.55
N ASP A 110 5.70 16.73 6.21
CA ASP A 110 5.98 15.42 5.62
C ASP A 110 5.99 14.37 6.75
N GLN A 111 4.84 13.72 6.87
CA GLN A 111 4.52 12.57 7.74
C GLN A 111 5.49 11.37 7.55
N PRO A 112 5.44 10.34 8.44
CA PRO A 112 6.60 9.57 8.88
C PRO A 112 7.30 8.81 7.75
N GLN A 113 8.57 8.46 7.98
CA GLN A 113 9.48 7.78 7.05
C GLN A 113 8.94 6.46 6.46
N ARG A 114 7.81 5.93 6.96
CA ARG A 114 7.14 4.69 6.55
C ARG A 114 5.63 4.90 6.42
N ASN A 115 5.04 4.30 5.38
CA ASN A 115 3.60 4.34 5.09
C ASN A 115 2.89 3.05 5.54
N LEU A 116 3.36 2.43 6.62
CA LEU A 116 2.85 1.18 7.16
C LEU A 116 2.02 1.44 8.43
N PRO A 117 1.07 0.56 8.77
CA PRO A 117 0.49 0.56 10.10
C PRO A 117 1.58 0.25 11.14
N ALA A 118 1.31 0.58 12.40
CA ALA A 118 2.24 0.30 13.49
C ALA A 118 1.51 -0.31 14.69
N VAL A 119 2.26 -1.03 15.51
CA VAL A 119 1.81 -1.49 16.83
C VAL A 119 2.49 -0.63 17.88
N LYS A 120 1.69 0.13 18.64
CA LYS A 120 2.13 0.82 19.85
C LYS A 120 2.10 -0.13 21.03
N ASP A 121 2.42 0.37 22.22
CA ASP A 121 2.47 -0.41 23.46
C ASP A 121 1.18 -1.18 23.77
N ALA A 122 0.01 -0.64 23.43
CA ALA A 122 -1.28 -1.28 23.70
C ALA A 122 -2.35 -1.02 22.63
N SER A 123 -1.97 -0.59 21.43
CA SER A 123 -2.94 -0.26 20.38
C SER A 123 -2.34 -0.40 18.98
N PHE A 124 -3.23 -0.53 18.01
CA PHE A 124 -2.91 -0.42 16.59
C PHE A 124 -2.92 1.03 16.16
N GLU A 125 -1.98 1.39 15.29
CA GLU A 125 -2.00 2.62 14.51
C GLU A 125 -2.26 2.27 13.06
N THR A 126 -3.23 2.97 12.47
CA THR A 126 -3.50 2.87 11.04
C THR A 126 -2.31 3.38 10.22
N ALA A 127 -2.17 2.88 8.99
CA ALA A 127 -1.23 3.45 8.04
C ALA A 127 -1.52 4.97 7.86
N PRO A 128 -0.49 5.83 7.78
CA PRO A 128 -0.66 7.28 7.71
C PRO A 128 -1.64 7.71 6.62
N THR A 129 -2.59 8.59 6.97
CA THR A 129 -3.62 9.08 6.04
C THR A 129 -3.18 10.29 5.21
N GLY A 130 -1.95 10.77 5.38
CA GLY A 130 -1.46 11.98 4.72
C GLY A 130 -2.12 13.25 5.29
N SER A 131 -1.60 14.42 4.92
CA SER A 131 -1.95 15.72 5.50
C SER A 131 -3.36 16.26 5.20
N TYR A 132 -4.27 15.44 4.64
CA TYR A 132 -5.60 15.88 4.18
C TYR A 132 -6.78 15.33 5.00
N SER A 133 -6.56 14.46 5.99
CA SER A 133 -7.64 14.05 6.88
C SER A 133 -7.84 15.08 8.00
N MET A 134 -9.02 15.71 7.99
CA MET A 134 -9.58 16.44 9.14
C MET A 134 -10.46 15.53 10.02
N ALA A 135 -10.37 14.21 9.87
CA ALA A 135 -11.12 13.28 10.70
C ALA A 135 -10.49 13.19 12.10
N PHE A 136 -11.33 13.07 13.11
CA PHE A 136 -10.87 12.73 14.45
C PHE A 136 -10.23 11.32 14.39
N PRO A 137 -9.07 11.09 15.04
CA PRO A 137 -8.31 9.83 14.93
C PRO A 137 -9.06 8.54 15.28
N ASP A 138 -10.25 8.63 15.90
CA ASP A 138 -11.04 7.48 16.37
C ASP A 138 -12.12 7.00 15.39
N ASP A 139 -12.51 7.83 14.42
CA ASP A 139 -13.57 7.48 13.46
C ASP A 139 -13.02 6.85 12.18
N GLU A 140 -11.71 6.87 11.99
CA GLU A 140 -11.09 6.25 10.82
C GLU A 140 -10.95 4.74 11.02
N PRO A 141 -11.51 3.92 10.11
CA PRO A 141 -11.32 2.48 10.17
C PRO A 141 -9.83 2.17 9.99
N PHE A 142 -9.32 1.23 10.79
CA PHE A 142 -7.96 0.73 10.68
C PHE A 142 -7.65 0.30 9.23
N GLN A 143 -6.55 0.80 8.69
CA GLN A 143 -6.10 0.52 7.35
C GLN A 143 -4.63 0.08 7.34
N VAL A 144 -4.37 -1.07 6.73
CA VAL A 144 -3.00 -1.56 6.44
C VAL A 144 -2.41 -0.89 5.21
N ILE A 145 -3.26 -0.51 4.26
CA ILE A 145 -2.87 0.18 3.03
C ILE A 145 -3.11 1.68 3.24
N PRO A 146 -2.16 2.56 2.90
CA PRO A 146 -2.32 4.00 2.98
C PRO A 146 -3.58 4.49 2.29
N HIS A 147 -4.23 5.50 2.86
CA HIS A 147 -5.50 6.01 2.36
C HIS A 147 -5.46 6.40 0.87
N HIS A 148 -4.37 7.02 0.42
CA HIS A 148 -4.19 7.47 -0.96
C HIS A 148 -4.03 6.32 -1.98
N LEU A 149 -3.81 5.09 -1.54
CA LEU A 149 -3.75 3.88 -2.38
C LEU A 149 -5.02 3.04 -2.30
N GLN A 150 -5.99 3.42 -1.46
CA GLN A 150 -7.27 2.72 -1.37
C GLN A 150 -8.01 2.83 -2.69
N GLY A 151 -8.38 1.68 -3.26
CA GLY A 151 -9.06 1.61 -4.56
C GLY A 151 -8.16 1.87 -5.78
N ASP A 152 -6.83 1.93 -5.63
CA ASP A 152 -5.92 2.02 -6.77
C ASP A 152 -5.91 0.72 -7.59
N ARG A 153 -6.21 0.83 -8.88
CA ARG A 153 -6.33 -0.30 -9.81
C ARG A 153 -5.03 -1.09 -9.98
N TYR A 154 -3.87 -0.42 -9.93
CA TYR A 154 -2.57 -1.09 -10.09
C TYR A 154 -2.14 -1.78 -8.79
N LEU A 155 -2.50 -1.24 -7.63
CA LEU A 155 -2.32 -1.95 -6.36
C LEU A 155 -3.22 -3.19 -6.29
N GLU A 156 -4.46 -3.08 -6.77
CA GLU A 156 -5.36 -4.25 -6.84
C GLU A 156 -4.78 -5.35 -7.76
N ASP A 157 -4.30 -4.97 -8.95
CA ASP A 157 -3.59 -5.88 -9.87
C ASP A 157 -2.35 -6.50 -9.23
N LEU A 158 -1.54 -5.70 -8.52
CA LEU A 158 -0.40 -6.17 -7.75
C LEU A 158 -0.85 -7.27 -6.76
N LEU A 159 -1.84 -6.99 -5.94
CA LEU A 159 -2.29 -7.88 -4.86
C LEU A 159 -2.98 -9.16 -5.38
N GLN A 160 -3.63 -9.10 -6.54
CA GLN A 160 -4.37 -10.22 -7.11
C GLN A 160 -3.49 -11.13 -7.96
N ASN A 161 -2.66 -10.55 -8.83
CA ASN A 161 -1.98 -11.30 -9.90
C ASN A 161 -0.47 -11.45 -9.67
N HIS A 162 0.17 -10.45 -9.07
CA HIS A 162 1.63 -10.35 -9.05
C HIS A 162 2.29 -10.61 -7.69
N ALA A 163 1.57 -10.31 -6.62
CA ALA A 163 2.02 -10.39 -5.24
C ALA A 163 0.89 -10.87 -4.31
N PRO A 164 0.34 -12.09 -4.52
CA PRO A 164 -0.68 -12.65 -3.64
C PRO A 164 -0.20 -12.82 -2.19
N ASN A 165 1.11 -12.90 -1.97
CA ASN A 165 1.72 -12.94 -0.64
C ASN A 165 1.52 -11.61 0.11
N LEU A 166 1.64 -10.46 -0.57
CA LEU A 166 1.34 -9.14 0.04
C LEU A 166 -0.13 -9.07 0.44
N ARG A 167 -1.03 -9.59 -0.40
CA ARG A 167 -2.46 -9.67 -0.07
C ARG A 167 -2.71 -10.56 1.14
N LYS A 168 -2.04 -11.72 1.22
CA LYS A 168 -2.14 -12.64 2.35
C LYS A 168 -1.70 -11.95 3.64
N LYS A 169 -0.54 -11.27 3.64
CA LYS A 169 -0.04 -10.55 4.81
C LYS A 169 -0.92 -9.36 5.21
N LYS A 170 -1.43 -8.61 4.24
CA LYS A 170 -2.44 -7.56 4.50
C LYS A 170 -3.67 -8.12 5.22
N ASN A 171 -4.22 -9.24 4.72
CA ASN A 171 -5.40 -9.87 5.32
C ASN A 171 -5.11 -10.47 6.70
N GLU A 172 -3.90 -10.98 6.93
CA GLU A 172 -3.44 -11.48 8.23
C GLU A 172 -3.42 -10.35 9.27
N ILE A 173 -2.84 -9.18 8.92
CA ILE A 173 -2.83 -8.00 9.81
C ILE A 173 -4.25 -7.51 10.10
N ASP A 174 -5.13 -7.44 9.09
CA ASP A 174 -6.56 -7.09 9.31
C ASP A 174 -7.27 -8.06 10.27
N GLN A 175 -6.98 -9.36 10.15
CA GLN A 175 -7.54 -10.37 11.05
C GLN A 175 -7.02 -10.23 12.47
N LEU A 176 -5.72 -9.94 12.64
CA LEU A 176 -5.11 -9.68 13.95
C LEU A 176 -5.72 -8.43 14.60
N HIS A 177 -5.89 -7.34 13.85
CA HIS A 177 -6.60 -6.15 14.34
C HIS A 177 -8.05 -6.49 14.75
N GLY A 178 -8.77 -7.27 13.94
CA GLY A 178 -10.12 -7.74 14.27
C GLY A 178 -10.18 -8.58 15.54
N ARG A 179 -9.20 -9.47 15.76
CA ARG A 179 -9.06 -10.26 17.00
C ARG A 179 -8.82 -9.34 18.20
N PHE A 180 -7.90 -8.39 18.09
CA PHE A 180 -7.59 -7.42 19.15
C PHE A 180 -8.81 -6.60 19.55
N VAL A 181 -9.53 -6.03 18.58
CA VAL A 181 -10.78 -5.30 18.82
C VAL A 181 -11.82 -6.19 19.51
N SER A 182 -11.95 -7.44 19.07
CA SER A 182 -12.86 -8.39 19.73
C SER A 182 -12.47 -8.68 21.18
N MET A 183 -11.18 -8.76 21.51
CA MET A 183 -10.74 -8.99 22.90
C MET A 183 -10.97 -7.78 23.77
N ARG A 184 -10.69 -6.58 23.26
CA ARG A 184 -11.04 -5.32 23.91
C ARG A 184 -12.54 -5.25 24.23
N ASP A 185 -13.38 -5.51 23.23
CA ASP A 185 -14.83 -5.40 23.40
C ASP A 185 -15.38 -6.47 24.36
N LYS A 186 -14.77 -7.67 24.41
CA LYS A 186 -15.09 -8.70 25.40
C LYS A 186 -14.68 -8.26 26.80
N PHE A 187 -13.46 -7.75 26.96
CA PHE A 187 -12.97 -7.22 28.22
C PHE A 187 -13.89 -6.12 28.74
N VAL A 188 -14.20 -5.12 27.91
CA VAL A 188 -15.07 -4.00 28.30
C VAL A 188 -16.46 -4.48 28.73
N ARG A 189 -17.01 -5.52 28.10
CA ARG A 189 -18.32 -6.10 28.49
C ARG A 189 -18.27 -6.91 29.79
N SER A 190 -17.15 -7.56 30.08
CA SER A 190 -16.98 -8.37 31.30
C SER A 190 -16.48 -7.55 32.49
N PHE A 191 -15.82 -6.44 32.21
CA PHE A 191 -15.29 -5.52 33.21
C PHE A 191 -16.47 -4.77 33.84
N GLU A 192 -16.67 -4.94 35.15
CA GLU A 192 -17.63 -4.10 35.89
C GLU A 192 -17.13 -2.65 35.78
N GLU A 193 -17.87 -1.83 35.04
CA GLU A 193 -17.46 -0.49 34.64
C GLU A 193 -17.19 0.40 35.87
N GLY A 194 -15.91 0.55 36.24
CA GLY A 194 -15.42 1.50 37.24
C GLY A 194 -16.18 1.51 38.57
N ILE A 195 -15.92 2.54 39.40
CA ILE A 195 -16.65 2.73 40.65
C ILE A 195 -17.52 3.98 40.49
N VAL A 196 -18.84 3.80 40.57
CA VAL A 196 -19.77 4.92 40.69
C VAL A 196 -19.81 5.39 42.13
N ARG A 197 -19.49 6.67 42.37
CA ARG A 197 -19.57 7.29 43.69
C ARG A 197 -20.69 8.31 43.73
N ASP A 198 -21.69 8.04 44.55
CA ASP A 198 -22.79 8.97 44.79
C ASP A 198 -22.54 9.79 46.05
N GLU A 199 -22.24 11.08 45.89
CA GLU A 199 -21.97 12.00 46.98
C GLU A 199 -23.17 12.92 47.26
N ALA A 200 -23.08 13.74 48.30
CA ALA A 200 -24.18 14.61 48.69
C ALA A 200 -24.57 15.62 47.60
N MET A 201 -23.59 16.11 46.83
CA MET A 201 -23.78 17.19 45.84
C MET A 201 -23.55 16.75 44.39
N PHE A 202 -22.77 15.68 44.18
CA PHE A 202 -22.34 15.22 42.87
C PHE A 202 -22.44 13.70 42.78
N THR A 203 -22.56 13.21 41.54
CA THR A 203 -22.40 11.79 41.21
C THR A 203 -21.23 11.68 40.25
N ILE A 204 -20.27 10.82 40.59
CA ILE A 204 -19.08 10.54 39.80
C ILE A 204 -19.27 9.17 39.15
N GLU A 205 -19.18 9.11 37.83
CA GLU A 205 -19.40 7.90 37.05
C GLU A 205 -18.31 7.74 35.98
N PRO A 206 -17.88 6.50 35.67
CA PRO A 206 -16.94 6.26 34.59
C PRO A 206 -17.54 6.72 33.25
N ALA A 207 -16.72 7.31 32.39
CA ALA A 207 -17.12 7.68 31.04
C ALA A 207 -16.92 6.50 30.08
N ASP A 208 -17.53 6.56 28.90
CA ASP A 208 -17.51 5.48 27.89
C ASP A 208 -16.11 4.96 27.52
N TYR A 209 -15.08 5.79 27.65
CA TYR A 209 -13.70 5.42 27.33
C TYR A 209 -12.97 4.70 28.48
N PHE A 210 -13.50 4.71 29.71
CA PHE A 210 -12.81 4.19 30.88
C PHE A 210 -12.38 2.73 30.75
N GLY A 211 -13.31 1.84 30.36
CA GLY A 211 -13.00 0.42 30.19
C GLY A 211 -11.93 0.16 29.13
N ARG A 212 -11.98 0.88 28.01
CA ARG A 212 -10.95 0.82 26.96
C ARG A 212 -9.59 1.30 27.46
N TRP A 213 -9.59 2.37 28.25
CA TRP A 213 -8.36 2.91 28.83
C TRP A 213 -7.70 1.94 29.81
N MET A 214 -8.50 1.29 30.68
CA MET A 214 -8.01 0.24 31.59
C MET A 214 -7.47 -0.97 30.82
N PHE A 215 -8.18 -1.40 29.77
CA PHE A 215 -7.71 -2.45 28.88
C PHE A 215 -6.34 -2.13 28.27
N GLU A 216 -6.15 -0.91 27.76
CA GLU A 216 -4.87 -0.49 27.17
C GLU A 216 -3.73 -0.54 28.20
N PHE A 217 -3.97 -0.15 29.45
CA PHE A 217 -2.95 -0.26 30.51
C PHE A 217 -2.59 -1.70 30.85
N LEU A 218 -3.57 -2.57 31.01
CA LEU A 218 -3.34 -3.98 31.31
C LEU A 218 -2.63 -4.68 30.16
N VAL A 219 -2.98 -4.39 28.91
CA VAL A 219 -2.24 -4.92 27.75
C VAL A 219 -0.79 -4.44 27.73
N ALA A 220 -0.53 -3.16 28.04
CA ALA A 220 0.85 -2.67 28.15
C ALA A 220 1.62 -3.37 29.29
N TYR A 221 0.97 -3.62 30.42
CA TYR A 221 1.53 -4.40 31.54
C TYR A 221 1.91 -5.83 31.11
N GLU A 222 1.01 -6.55 30.44
CA GLU A 222 1.26 -7.91 29.93
C GLU A 222 2.42 -7.97 28.93
N ARG A 223 2.62 -6.91 28.15
CA ARG A 223 3.76 -6.76 27.23
C ARG A 223 5.06 -6.31 27.91
N GLY A 224 5.08 -6.29 29.24
CA GLY A 224 6.25 -5.97 30.05
C GLY A 224 6.67 -4.51 30.00
N LYS A 225 5.76 -3.58 29.70
CA LYS A 225 6.06 -2.14 29.70
C LYS A 225 6.17 -1.54 31.09
N TYR A 226 5.56 -2.19 32.07
CA TYR A 226 5.62 -1.83 33.48
C TYR A 226 6.14 -3.04 34.27
N GLU A 227 7.01 -2.80 35.23
CA GLU A 227 7.60 -3.86 36.05
C GLU A 227 6.57 -4.47 37.00
N ASP A 228 5.67 -3.65 37.53
CA ASP A 228 4.65 -4.03 38.50
C ASP A 228 3.40 -3.12 38.45
N PHE A 229 2.40 -3.46 39.26
CA PHE A 229 1.18 -2.66 39.40
C PHE A 229 1.44 -1.29 40.07
N ALA A 230 2.54 -1.12 40.82
CA ALA A 230 2.88 0.17 41.42
C ALA A 230 3.33 1.18 40.35
N GLU A 231 4.09 0.74 39.36
CA GLU A 231 4.45 1.55 38.19
C GLU A 231 3.21 1.88 37.33
N LEU A 232 2.32 0.90 37.11
CA LEU A 232 1.05 1.11 36.43
C LEU A 232 0.18 2.16 37.15
N ARG A 233 0.06 2.07 38.48
CA ARG A 233 -0.63 3.09 39.31
C ARG A 233 -0.03 4.47 39.13
N GLY A 234 1.29 4.59 39.24
CA GLY A 234 2.00 5.86 39.04
C GLY A 234 1.77 6.46 37.65
N ARG A 235 1.70 5.62 36.61
CA ARG A 235 1.46 6.06 35.24
C ARG A 235 0.02 6.55 35.03
N ILE A 236 -0.97 5.82 35.54
CA ILE A 236 -2.38 6.20 35.49
C ILE A 236 -2.61 7.53 36.20
N GLN A 237 -2.06 7.67 37.42
CA GLN A 237 -2.14 8.91 38.19
C GLN A 237 -1.51 10.07 37.41
N SER A 238 -0.30 9.88 36.88
CA SER A 238 0.39 10.91 36.08
C SER A 238 -0.43 11.35 34.86
N GLN A 239 -1.11 10.43 34.16
CA GLN A 239 -1.97 10.79 33.03
C GLN A 239 -3.22 11.59 33.46
N LEU A 240 -3.83 11.26 34.60
CA LEU A 240 -4.97 12.03 35.15
C LEU A 240 -4.54 13.42 35.63
N GLU A 241 -3.38 13.51 36.28
CA GLU A 241 -2.80 14.77 36.75
C GLU A 241 -2.47 15.71 35.59
N ALA A 242 -1.77 15.22 34.58
CA ALA A 242 -1.43 15.96 33.35
C ALA A 242 -2.66 16.25 32.46
N GLY A 243 -3.70 15.44 32.60
CA GLY A 243 -4.94 15.54 31.86
C GLY A 243 -5.75 16.81 32.18
N THR A 244 -6.69 17.11 31.28
CA THR A 244 -7.52 18.31 31.38
C THR A 244 -8.88 18.02 31.98
N THR A 245 -9.48 19.04 32.56
CA THR A 245 -10.85 18.98 33.05
C THR A 245 -11.67 20.06 32.38
N GLY A 246 -12.84 19.70 31.85
CA GLY A 246 -13.68 20.66 31.13
C GLY A 246 -15.16 20.33 31.21
N LEU A 247 -16.00 21.36 31.22
CA LEU A 247 -17.45 21.19 31.19
C LEU A 247 -17.91 20.72 29.82
N HIS A 248 -18.93 19.84 29.80
CA HIS A 248 -19.66 19.52 28.58
C HIS A 248 -20.32 20.78 28.02
N PRO A 249 -20.33 21.04 26.70
CA PRO A 249 -20.98 22.23 26.14
C PRO A 249 -22.47 22.28 26.50
N ASP A 250 -23.18 21.16 26.39
CA ASP A 250 -24.65 21.14 26.42
C ASP A 250 -25.26 20.55 27.70
N GLU A 251 -24.44 19.92 28.56
CA GLU A 251 -24.92 19.20 29.75
C GLU A 251 -24.26 19.75 31.02
N PRO A 252 -24.92 19.69 32.20
CA PRO A 252 -24.32 20.05 33.47
C PRO A 252 -23.40 18.93 33.98
N ARG A 253 -22.39 18.61 33.17
CA ARG A 253 -21.44 17.52 33.37
C ARG A 253 -20.01 18.03 33.23
N LEU A 254 -19.16 17.63 34.15
CA LEU A 254 -17.72 17.88 34.13
C LEU A 254 -17.01 16.63 33.61
N TRP A 255 -16.12 16.79 32.63
CA TRP A 255 -15.34 15.72 32.03
C TRP A 255 -13.94 15.73 32.63
N ILE A 256 -13.51 14.64 33.25
CA ILE A 256 -12.13 14.42 33.69
C ILE A 256 -11.42 13.61 32.62
N ARG A 257 -10.46 14.24 31.93
CA ARG A 257 -9.74 13.65 30.81
C ARG A 257 -8.33 13.29 31.22
N ALA A 258 -7.86 12.13 30.78
CA ALA A 258 -6.47 11.71 30.94
C ALA A 258 -5.62 12.22 29.75
N ASP A 259 -4.37 12.59 29.98
CA ASP A 259 -3.43 12.91 28.90
C ASP A 259 -2.83 11.62 28.33
N ILE A 260 -3.37 11.18 27.19
CA ILE A 260 -2.95 9.96 26.52
C ILE A 260 -2.11 10.36 25.30
N GLY A 261 -0.79 10.36 25.47
CA GLY A 261 0.15 10.65 24.39
C GLY A 261 0.03 12.06 23.81
N GLY A 262 -0.33 13.06 24.63
CA GLY A 262 -0.51 14.46 24.21
C GLY A 262 -1.90 14.78 23.65
N ASN A 263 -2.81 13.80 23.63
CA ASN A 263 -4.21 13.98 23.23
C ASN A 263 -5.12 13.88 24.45
N SER A 264 -5.58 15.02 24.96
CA SER A 264 -6.46 15.13 26.13
C SER A 264 -7.94 15.22 25.75
N SER A 265 -8.37 14.63 24.62
CA SER A 265 -9.77 14.72 24.16
C SER A 265 -10.73 13.73 24.84
N ARG A 266 -10.21 12.63 25.42
CA ARG A 266 -11.04 11.53 25.94
C ARG A 266 -11.23 11.61 27.46
N ALA A 267 -12.47 11.51 27.94
CA ALA A 267 -12.73 11.44 29.37
C ALA A 267 -12.60 10.02 29.90
N ALA A 268 -11.94 9.90 31.05
CA ALA A 268 -11.96 8.70 31.87
C ALA A 268 -13.19 8.69 32.79
N TYR A 269 -13.56 9.84 33.35
CA TYR A 269 -14.71 9.98 34.26
C TYR A 269 -15.55 11.19 33.91
N SER A 270 -16.83 11.11 34.27
CA SER A 270 -17.76 12.21 34.20
C SER A 270 -18.40 12.47 35.56
N VAL A 271 -18.65 13.75 35.85
CA VAL A 271 -19.22 14.18 37.13
C VAL A 271 -20.43 15.04 36.86
N VAL A 272 -21.55 14.68 37.46
CA VAL A 272 -22.84 15.36 37.30
C VAL A 272 -23.26 15.95 38.65
N HIS A 273 -23.60 17.23 38.67
CA HIS A 273 -24.14 17.87 39.87
C HIS A 273 -25.62 17.53 40.03
N LYS A 274 -26.05 17.12 41.22
CA LYS A 274 -27.44 16.65 41.45
C LYS A 274 -28.51 17.69 41.14
N SER A 275 -28.21 18.97 41.33
CA SER A 275 -29.11 20.08 40.98
C SER A 275 -28.94 20.63 39.56
N GLY A 276 -28.02 20.07 38.75
CA GLY A 276 -27.70 20.58 37.42
C GLY A 276 -26.95 21.92 37.38
N ASN A 277 -26.45 22.40 38.52
CA ASN A 277 -25.75 23.69 38.61
C ASN A 277 -24.31 23.59 38.07
N ARG A 278 -24.06 24.28 36.94
CA ARG A 278 -22.76 24.31 36.25
C ARG A 278 -21.70 25.15 36.97
N GLU A 279 -22.10 26.20 37.68
CA GLU A 279 -21.17 27.05 38.42
C GLU A 279 -20.62 26.30 39.65
N ALA A 280 -21.49 25.57 40.34
CA ALA A 280 -21.09 24.70 41.45
C ALA A 280 -20.07 23.62 41.01
N LEU A 281 -20.21 23.05 39.80
CA LEU A 281 -19.21 22.12 39.25
C LEU A 281 -17.83 22.76 39.00
N ARG A 282 -17.79 24.03 38.60
CA ARG A 282 -16.52 24.75 38.40
C ARG A 282 -15.81 25.00 39.72
N GLU A 283 -16.57 25.39 40.75
CA GLU A 283 -16.01 25.68 42.08
C GLU A 283 -15.40 24.44 42.72
N HIS A 284 -15.99 23.26 42.53
CA HIS A 284 -15.54 22.00 43.13
C HIS A 284 -14.60 21.19 42.22
N GLN A 285 -14.20 21.73 41.06
CA GLN A 285 -13.45 21.02 40.03
C GLN A 285 -12.17 20.36 40.54
N SER A 286 -11.39 21.04 41.39
CA SER A 286 -10.13 20.50 41.90
C SER A 286 -10.35 19.34 42.88
N ALA A 287 -11.30 19.49 43.80
CA ALA A 287 -11.63 18.44 44.77
C ALA A 287 -12.16 17.18 44.07
N VAL A 288 -13.08 17.36 43.12
CA VAL A 288 -13.62 16.26 42.31
C VAL A 288 -12.53 15.54 41.49
N LYS A 289 -11.50 16.27 41.01
CA LYS A 289 -10.38 15.66 40.30
C LYS A 289 -9.56 14.76 41.23
N GLU A 290 -9.31 15.18 42.47
CA GLU A 290 -8.64 14.36 43.49
C GLU A 290 -9.48 13.11 43.82
N ASP A 291 -10.79 13.27 44.03
CA ASP A 291 -11.69 12.14 44.29
C ASP A 291 -11.71 11.11 43.15
N VAL A 292 -11.63 11.57 41.90
CA VAL A 292 -11.52 10.69 40.72
C VAL A 292 -10.19 9.95 40.67
N ILE A 293 -9.07 10.59 41.05
CA ILE A 293 -7.77 9.91 41.13
C ILE A 293 -7.84 8.78 42.15
N ASP A 294 -8.38 9.04 43.35
CA ASP A 294 -8.55 8.04 44.39
C ASP A 294 -9.47 6.89 43.95
N LEU A 295 -10.57 7.20 43.24
CA LEU A 295 -11.46 6.19 42.67
C LEU A 295 -10.76 5.31 41.65
N VAL A 296 -9.97 5.90 40.76
CA VAL A 296 -9.20 5.14 39.77
C VAL A 296 -8.16 4.26 40.45
N GLN A 297 -7.48 4.74 41.49
CA GLN A 297 -6.55 3.91 42.27
C GLN A 297 -7.27 2.71 42.89
N GLN A 298 -8.46 2.89 43.47
CA GLN A 298 -9.27 1.79 43.99
C GLN A 298 -9.64 0.77 42.91
N VAL A 299 -9.98 1.22 41.70
CA VAL A 299 -10.22 0.31 40.56
C VAL A 299 -8.95 -0.46 40.21
N VAL A 300 -7.78 0.19 40.22
CA VAL A 300 -6.51 -0.49 39.93
C VAL A 300 -6.15 -1.50 41.01
N ASP A 301 -6.43 -1.20 42.28
CA ASP A 301 -6.23 -2.15 43.38
C ASP A 301 -7.14 -3.38 43.21
N GLN A 302 -8.41 -3.19 42.82
CA GLN A 302 -9.31 -4.31 42.47
C GLN A 302 -8.79 -5.10 41.27
N LEU A 303 -8.28 -4.42 40.25
CA LEU A 303 -7.67 -5.09 39.10
C LEU A 303 -6.46 -5.94 39.51
N GLU A 304 -5.63 -5.47 40.43
CA GLU A 304 -4.47 -6.21 40.97
C GLU A 304 -4.92 -7.46 41.75
N GLU A 305 -6.00 -7.36 42.53
CA GLU A 305 -6.57 -8.49 43.29
C GLU A 305 -7.16 -9.58 42.39
N ASP A 306 -7.85 -9.18 41.31
CA ASP A 306 -8.55 -10.08 40.38
C ASP A 306 -7.68 -10.59 39.22
N TYR A 307 -6.42 -10.16 39.15
CA TYR A 307 -5.45 -10.58 38.13
C TYR A 307 -5.18 -12.10 38.19
N PRO A 308 -5.03 -12.83 37.06
CA PRO A 308 -4.85 -12.38 35.67
C PRO A 308 -6.11 -12.25 34.81
N TYR A 309 -6.03 -11.41 33.77
CA TYR A 309 -7.11 -11.20 32.80
C TYR A 309 -6.80 -11.88 31.46
N TYR A 310 -7.51 -12.98 31.18
CA TYR A 310 -7.30 -13.77 29.95
C TYR A 310 -7.37 -12.93 28.65
N HIS A 311 -8.30 -11.97 28.58
CA HIS A 311 -8.46 -11.14 27.38
C HIS A 311 -7.31 -10.15 27.15
N THR A 312 -6.60 -9.72 28.21
CA THR A 312 -5.47 -8.79 28.07
C THR A 312 -4.20 -9.53 27.69
N GLU A 313 -3.97 -10.72 28.24
CA GLU A 313 -2.89 -11.62 27.83
C GLU A 313 -3.02 -12.02 26.36
N GLU A 314 -4.22 -12.45 25.92
CA GLU A 314 -4.44 -12.80 24.51
C GLU A 314 -4.29 -11.59 23.58
N ALA A 315 -4.75 -10.41 24.01
CA ALA A 315 -4.59 -9.18 23.23
C ALA A 315 -3.12 -8.75 23.12
N ALA A 316 -2.31 -8.92 24.18
CA ALA A 316 -0.88 -8.67 24.17
C ALA A 316 -0.17 -9.57 23.15
N ALA A 317 -0.46 -10.88 23.17
CA ALA A 317 0.07 -11.83 22.19
C ALA A 317 -0.33 -11.46 20.75
N VAL A 318 -1.58 -11.04 20.53
CA VAL A 318 -2.05 -10.58 19.21
C VAL A 318 -1.29 -9.33 18.74
N LEU A 319 -0.95 -8.40 19.63
CA LEU A 319 -0.14 -7.22 19.27
C LEU A 319 1.29 -7.61 18.88
N ASP A 320 1.89 -8.57 19.56
CA ASP A 320 3.23 -9.06 19.22
C ASP A 320 3.22 -9.83 17.88
N GLU A 321 2.23 -10.70 17.66
CA GLU A 321 1.98 -11.34 16.36
C GLU A 321 1.78 -10.30 15.25
N ALA A 322 1.05 -9.21 15.53
CA ALA A 322 0.82 -8.14 14.57
C ALA A 322 2.08 -7.33 14.26
N ALA A 323 2.94 -7.07 15.26
CA ALA A 323 4.21 -6.40 15.04
C ALA A 323 5.11 -7.23 14.12
N GLU A 324 5.22 -8.54 14.35
CA GLU A 324 5.95 -9.46 13.47
C GLU A 324 5.35 -9.50 12.06
N ALA A 325 4.01 -9.56 11.94
CA ALA A 325 3.34 -9.56 10.64
C ALA A 325 3.55 -8.26 9.85
N ILE A 326 3.68 -7.12 10.52
CA ILE A 326 3.99 -5.82 9.92
C ILE A 326 5.45 -5.78 9.47
N ASP A 327 6.39 -6.29 10.26
CA ASP A 327 7.80 -6.40 9.88
C ASP A 327 7.97 -7.34 8.66
N ASP A 328 7.24 -8.45 8.64
CA ASP A 328 7.17 -9.35 7.47
C ASP A 328 6.62 -8.64 6.23
N LEU A 329 5.58 -7.81 6.39
CA LEU A 329 5.03 -7.02 5.31
C LEU A 329 6.08 -6.02 4.79
N GLU A 330 6.81 -5.34 5.68
CA GLU A 330 7.91 -4.44 5.31
C GLU A 330 8.96 -5.19 4.47
N ASN A 331 9.42 -6.35 4.96
CA ASN A 331 10.41 -7.17 4.27
C ASN A 331 9.94 -7.62 2.88
N LEU A 332 8.67 -8.02 2.75
CA LEU A 332 8.10 -8.37 1.45
C LEU A 332 8.06 -7.16 0.52
N LEU A 333 7.67 -5.98 0.99
CA LEU A 333 7.64 -4.77 0.17
C LEU A 333 9.05 -4.41 -0.34
N VAL A 334 10.07 -4.53 0.51
CA VAL A 334 11.48 -4.36 0.10
C VAL A 334 11.89 -5.39 -0.96
N GLU A 335 11.52 -6.66 -0.78
CA GLU A 335 11.81 -7.71 -1.76
C GLU A 335 11.17 -7.38 -3.12
N TYR A 336 9.88 -6.98 -3.12
CA TYR A 336 9.16 -6.65 -4.34
C TYR A 336 9.72 -5.39 -5.02
N ASP A 337 10.14 -4.36 -4.28
CA ASP A 337 10.81 -3.18 -4.87
C ASP A 337 12.08 -3.57 -5.64
N GLY A 338 12.86 -4.52 -5.10
CA GLY A 338 14.08 -5.04 -5.73
C GLY A 338 13.86 -5.97 -6.93
N ARG A 339 12.63 -6.40 -7.23
CA ARG A 339 12.39 -7.37 -8.32
C ARG A 339 12.53 -6.73 -9.70
N PRO A 340 13.29 -7.33 -10.64
CA PRO A 340 13.43 -6.80 -11.99
C PRO A 340 12.18 -6.99 -12.85
N ILE A 341 11.40 -8.05 -12.59
CA ILE A 341 10.14 -8.38 -13.28
C ILE A 341 9.21 -9.02 -12.25
N TYR A 342 7.94 -8.66 -12.26
CA TYR A 342 6.93 -9.26 -11.39
C TYR A 342 6.34 -10.52 -12.08
N PRO A 343 6.22 -11.64 -11.35
CA PRO A 343 5.58 -12.86 -11.88
C PRO A 343 4.06 -12.67 -11.99
N GLY A 344 3.38 -13.47 -12.82
CA GLY A 344 1.91 -13.45 -12.96
C GLY A 344 1.41 -12.90 -14.29
N ASP A 345 0.18 -13.28 -14.65
CA ASP A 345 -0.47 -12.82 -15.87
C ASP A 345 -1.07 -11.43 -15.64
N CYS A 346 -0.76 -10.50 -16.56
CA CYS A 346 -1.24 -9.13 -16.51
C CYS A 346 -2.35 -8.96 -17.55
N MET A 347 -3.57 -8.73 -17.09
CA MET A 347 -4.72 -8.46 -17.97
C MET A 347 -4.48 -7.28 -18.92
N TYR A 348 -3.66 -6.32 -18.53
CA TYR A 348 -3.37 -5.10 -19.29
C TYR A 348 -2.39 -5.31 -20.44
N LEU A 349 -1.50 -6.30 -20.31
CA LEU A 349 -0.61 -6.71 -21.39
C LEU A 349 -1.34 -7.56 -22.43
N GLU A 350 -2.45 -8.21 -22.05
CA GLU A 350 -3.31 -8.93 -22.99
C GLU A 350 -4.14 -7.97 -23.87
N GLU A 351 -4.66 -6.87 -23.30
CA GLU A 351 -5.37 -5.85 -24.09
C GLU A 351 -4.44 -5.15 -25.12
N ALA A 352 -3.18 -4.90 -24.75
CA ALA A 352 -2.17 -4.35 -25.66
C ALA A 352 -1.81 -5.31 -26.81
N ARG A 353 -2.06 -6.63 -26.68
CA ARG A 353 -1.90 -7.60 -27.77
C ARG A 353 -3.04 -7.53 -28.80
N ILE A 354 -4.21 -7.05 -28.43
CA ILE A 354 -5.43 -7.12 -29.27
C ILE A 354 -5.56 -5.90 -30.19
N SER A 355 -4.86 -4.80 -29.92
CA SER A 355 -4.84 -3.60 -30.79
C SER A 355 -3.88 -3.69 -31.99
N GLY A 356 -3.20 -4.83 -32.18
CA GLY A 356 -2.24 -5.06 -33.26
C GLY A 356 -2.57 -6.19 -34.23
N SER A 357 -3.75 -6.82 -34.16
CA SER A 357 -4.18 -7.87 -35.10
C SER A 357 -4.76 -7.28 -36.38
#